data_AF-K7ZEF9-F1
#
_entry.id   AF-K7ZEF9-F1
#
_cell.length_a   1.000
_cell.length_b   1.000
_cell.length_c   1.000
_cell.angle_alpha   90.00
_cell.angle_beta   90.00
_cell.angle_gamma   90.00
#
_symmetry.space_group_name_H-M   'P 1'
#
loop_
_entity.id
_entity.type
_entity.pdbx_description
1 polymer ?
#
loop_
_entity_poly.entity_id
_entity_poly.type
_entity_poly.pdbx_seq_one_letter_code
_entity_poly.pdbx_strand_id
1 'polypeptide(L)'
;HIRNLAMEKVASSVMFPCKHSGTGCAVTLNHVEKLEHEEVCEFRPYSCPCPGASCKWQGSLETVMPHLMMSHKSITTLQGEDIVFLATDINLPGAVDWVMMQTC
;
A
#
# COMPACT_ATOMS: atom_id res chain seq x y z
N HIS A 1 7.60 16.02 38.33
CA HIS A 1 7.90 15.81 36.91
C HIS A 1 7.98 17.18 36.24
N ILE A 2 9.16 17.65 35.83
CA ILE A 2 9.34 18.99 35.25
C ILE A 2 9.25 18.85 33.72
N ARG A 3 8.22 19.45 33.09
CA ARG A 3 8.13 19.55 31.62
C ARG A 3 8.91 20.78 31.15
N ASN A 4 9.85 20.59 30.23
CA ASN A 4 10.63 21.67 29.65
C ASN A 4 9.96 22.19 28.37
N LEU A 5 9.06 23.15 28.54
CA LEU A 5 8.30 23.79 27.46
C LEU A 5 9.18 24.45 26.39
N ALA A 6 10.41 24.85 26.73
CA ALA A 6 11.34 25.43 25.77
C ALA A 6 11.87 24.36 24.80
N MET A 7 12.24 23.18 25.31
CA MET A 7 12.64 22.06 24.46
C MET A 7 11.48 21.50 23.64
N GLU A 8 10.26 21.52 24.17
CA GLU A 8 9.06 21.14 23.41
C GLU A 8 8.83 22.08 22.21
N LYS A 9 8.96 23.40 22.40
CA LYS A 9 8.86 24.38 21.29
C LYS A 9 9.95 24.21 20.24
N VAL A 10 11.19 23.93 20.66
CA VAL A 10 12.28 23.65 19.73
C VAL A 10 11.99 22.38 18.94
N ALA A 11 11.55 21.30 19.59
CA ALA A 11 11.18 20.05 18.94
C ALA A 11 10.05 20.25 17.91
N SER A 12 9.08 21.12 18.18
CA SER A 12 8.01 21.47 17.23
C SER A 12 8.49 22.29 16.03
N SER A 13 9.65 22.95 16.11
CA SER A 13 10.22 23.76 15.01
C SER A 13 11.12 22.97 14.06
N VAL A 14 11.52 21.75 14.44
CA VAL A 14 12.37 20.91 13.60
C VAL A 14 11.52 20.22 12.55
N MET A 15 11.86 20.45 11.27
CA MET A 15 11.24 19.78 10.14
C MET A 15 12.07 18.56 9.72
N PHE A 16 11.39 17.47 9.44
CA PHE A 16 11.97 16.21 8.99
C PHE A 16 11.44 15.85 7.60
N PRO A 17 12.27 15.30 6.71
CA PRO A 17 11.78 14.75 5.45
C PRO A 17 10.88 13.55 5.69
N CYS A 18 9.90 13.37 4.81
CA CYS A 18 9.08 12.16 4.74
C CYS A 18 9.95 10.90 4.55
N LYS A 19 9.60 9.77 5.17
CA LYS A 19 10.32 8.49 4.94
C LYS A 19 10.32 8.05 3.47
N HIS A 20 9.33 8.50 2.69
CA HIS A 20 9.18 8.24 1.27
C HIS A 20 9.95 9.24 0.40
N SER A 21 10.91 9.98 0.96
CA SER A 21 11.73 10.90 0.18
C SER A 21 12.58 10.18 -0.88
N GLY A 22 13.06 8.98 -0.57
CA GLY A 22 13.77 8.14 -1.54
C GLY A 22 12.91 7.66 -2.72
N THR A 23 11.59 7.68 -2.60
CA THR A 23 10.64 7.34 -3.68
C THR A 23 10.05 8.57 -4.37
N GLY A 24 10.47 9.78 -3.99
CA GLY A 24 10.10 11.03 -4.68
C GLY A 24 9.38 12.06 -3.82
N CYS A 25 9.09 11.78 -2.54
CA CYS A 25 8.44 12.76 -1.68
C CYS A 25 9.41 13.89 -1.24
N ALA A 26 9.17 15.12 -1.70
CA ALA A 26 9.97 16.28 -1.32
C ALA A 26 9.46 17.01 -0.06
N VAL A 27 8.42 16.47 0.60
CA VAL A 27 7.74 17.14 1.71
C VAL A 27 8.54 17.02 3.01
N THR A 28 8.74 18.15 3.69
CA THR A 28 9.35 18.25 5.02
C THR A 28 8.33 18.75 6.03
N LEU A 29 8.15 18.03 7.14
CA LEU A 29 7.06 18.25 8.10
C LEU A 29 7.58 18.19 9.53
N ASN A 30 6.85 18.78 10.47
CA ASN A 30 7.12 18.55 11.89
C ASN A 30 6.82 17.09 12.27
N HIS A 31 7.25 16.67 13.47
CA HIS A 31 7.11 15.27 13.88
C HIS A 31 5.66 14.74 13.87
N VAL A 32 4.68 15.58 14.23
CA VAL A 32 3.26 15.20 14.29
C VAL A 32 2.68 15.07 12.88
N GLU A 33 2.82 16.12 12.07
CA GLU A 33 2.31 16.16 10.71
C GLU A 33 2.97 15.11 9.81
N LYS A 34 4.24 14.79 10.08
CA LYS A 34 4.97 13.74 9.37
C LYS A 34 4.29 12.38 9.48
N LEU A 35 3.82 12.01 10.68
CA LEU A 35 3.16 10.71 10.89
C LEU A 35 1.86 10.66 10.09
N GLU A 36 1.06 11.72 10.15
CA GLU A 36 -0.20 11.83 9.41
C GLU A 36 0.03 11.78 7.90
N HIS A 37 1.02 12.53 7.40
CA HIS A 37 1.38 12.51 5.97
C HIS A 37 1.86 11.14 5.50
N GLU A 38 2.68 10.44 6.28
CA GLU A 38 3.24 9.16 5.88
C GLU A 38 2.20 8.04 5.71
N GLU A 39 1.04 8.15 6.36
CA GLU A 39 -0.06 7.20 6.16
C GLU A 39 -0.74 7.37 4.80
N VAL A 40 -0.84 8.62 4.33
CA VAL A 40 -1.55 9.02 3.10
C VAL A 40 -0.62 9.47 1.96
N CYS A 41 0.69 9.30 2.12
CA CYS A 41 1.68 9.78 1.16
C CYS A 41 1.52 9.08 -0.19
N GLU A 42 1.40 9.85 -1.27
CA GLU A 42 1.26 9.32 -2.64
C GLU A 42 2.50 8.55 -3.11
N PHE A 43 3.67 8.88 -2.55
CA PHE A 43 4.94 8.20 -2.84
C PHE A 43 5.17 6.95 -1.99
N ARG A 44 4.19 6.57 -1.16
CA ARG A 44 4.24 5.33 -0.39
C ARG A 44 4.22 4.13 -1.35
N PRO A 45 5.18 3.19 -1.23
CA PRO A 45 5.14 1.98 -2.02
C PRO A 45 3.99 1.07 -1.57
N TYR A 46 3.28 0.52 -2.56
CA TYR A 46 2.23 -0.46 -2.41
C TYR A 46 2.83 -1.86 -2.45
N SER A 47 2.46 -2.69 -1.48
CA SER A 47 2.74 -4.13 -1.52
C SER A 47 1.78 -4.82 -2.49
N CYS A 48 2.21 -5.97 -3.05
CA CYS A 48 1.33 -6.81 -3.87
C CYS A 48 0.03 -7.14 -3.12
N PRO A 49 -1.16 -6.90 -3.71
CA PRO A 49 -2.45 -7.19 -3.08
C PRO A 49 -2.88 -8.67 -3.21
N CYS A 50 -2.10 -9.52 -3.88
CA CYS A 50 -2.46 -10.93 -4.04
C CYS A 50 -2.42 -11.66 -2.68
N PRO A 51 -3.48 -12.41 -2.32
CA PRO A 51 -3.43 -13.30 -1.16
C PRO A 51 -2.39 -14.40 -1.38
N GLY A 52 -1.68 -14.74 -0.30
CA GLY A 52 -0.54 -15.65 -0.31
C GLY A 52 0.81 -14.91 -0.21
N ALA A 53 1.65 -15.36 0.73
CA ALA A 53 2.93 -14.72 1.06
C ALA A 53 4.05 -14.90 0.02
N SER A 54 3.73 -15.39 -1.19
CA SER A 54 4.74 -15.69 -2.21
C SER A 54 5.26 -14.42 -2.91
N CYS A 55 4.43 -13.39 -3.04
CA CYS A 55 4.81 -12.16 -3.72
C CYS A 55 5.35 -11.10 -2.74
N LYS A 56 6.61 -10.70 -2.92
CA LYS A 56 7.28 -9.66 -2.13
C LYS A 56 7.41 -8.33 -2.88
N TRP A 57 6.65 -8.17 -3.95
CA TRP A 57 6.73 -6.99 -4.80
C TRP A 57 6.24 -5.74 -4.05
N GLN A 58 6.96 -4.63 -4.26
CA GLN A 58 6.60 -3.30 -3.80
C GLN A 58 6.85 -2.29 -4.91
N GLY A 59 5.93 -1.34 -5.13
CA GLY A 59 6.05 -0.34 -6.19
C GLY A 59 5.04 0.81 -6.05
N SER A 60 5.00 1.73 -7.00
CA SER A 60 3.99 2.79 -7.03
C SER A 60 2.62 2.25 -7.45
N LEU A 61 1.54 2.99 -7.14
CA LEU A 61 0.17 2.59 -7.49
C LEU A 61 0.01 2.26 -8.98
N GLU A 62 0.60 3.08 -9.85
CA GLU A 62 0.54 2.93 -11.31
C GLU A 62 1.17 1.60 -11.79
N THR A 63 2.11 1.06 -11.02
CA THR A 63 2.80 -0.19 -11.35
C THR A 63 2.11 -1.44 -10.79
N VAL A 64 1.08 -1.29 -9.96
CA VAL A 64 0.34 -2.41 -9.36
C VAL A 64 -0.38 -3.25 -10.42
N MET A 65 -1.17 -2.61 -11.29
CA MET A 65 -1.90 -3.34 -12.35
C MET A 65 -0.96 -4.05 -13.33
N PRO A 66 0.09 -3.40 -13.87
CA PRO A 66 1.11 -4.08 -14.66
C PRO A 66 1.76 -5.25 -13.92
N HIS A 67 2.09 -5.09 -12.63
CA HIS A 67 2.65 -6.16 -11.82
C HIS A 67 1.71 -7.36 -11.72
N LEU A 68 0.42 -7.15 -11.43
CA LEU A 68 -0.56 -8.24 -11.33
C LEU A 68 -0.69 -8.98 -12.67
N MET A 69 -0.77 -8.27 -13.79
CA MET A 69 -0.88 -8.89 -15.11
C MET A 69 0.37 -9.69 -15.51
N MET A 70 1.56 -9.24 -15.12
CA MET A 70 2.83 -9.87 -15.51
C MET A 70 3.24 -11.01 -14.57
N SER A 71 3.13 -10.79 -13.26
CA SER A 71 3.60 -11.70 -12.22
C SER A 71 2.52 -12.67 -11.74
N HIS A 72 1.24 -12.34 -11.88
CA HIS A 72 0.10 -13.14 -11.43
C HIS A 72 -0.85 -13.48 -12.60
N LYS A 73 -0.30 -14.05 -13.67
CA LYS A 73 -1.02 -14.40 -14.92
C LYS A 73 -2.22 -15.34 -14.73
N SER A 74 -2.28 -16.06 -13.61
CA SER A 74 -3.40 -16.93 -13.24
C SER A 74 -4.63 -16.16 -12.75
N ILE A 75 -4.50 -14.88 -12.40
CA ILE A 75 -5.63 -14.07 -11.97
C ILE A 75 -6.45 -13.70 -13.20
N THR A 76 -7.70 -14.14 -13.20
CA THR A 76 -8.64 -13.81 -14.27
C THR A 76 -9.12 -12.37 -14.10
N THR A 77 -9.09 -11.59 -15.18
CA THR A 77 -9.62 -10.22 -15.22
C THR A 77 -10.96 -10.22 -15.95
N LEU A 78 -12.00 -9.71 -15.31
CA LEU A 78 -13.35 -9.57 -15.88
C LEU A 78 -13.67 -8.10 -16.09
N GLN A 79 -14.36 -7.80 -17.20
CA GLN A 79 -14.77 -6.45 -17.57
C GLN A 79 -16.26 -6.24 -17.29
N GLY A 80 -16.59 -5.04 -16.81
CA GLY A 80 -17.98 -4.61 -16.56
C GLY A 80 -18.25 -4.34 -15.08
N GLU A 81 -19.32 -3.58 -14.84
CA GLU A 81 -19.78 -3.24 -13.48
C GLU A 81 -20.47 -4.44 -12.80
N ASP A 82 -21.21 -5.25 -13.58
CA ASP A 82 -21.90 -6.46 -13.11
C ASP A 82 -21.16 -7.73 -13.53
N ILE A 83 -20.53 -8.40 -12.57
CA ILE A 83 -19.80 -9.65 -12.79
C ILE A 83 -20.22 -10.75 -11.81
N VAL A 84 -20.00 -12.01 -12.21
CA VAL A 84 -20.23 -13.18 -11.36
C VAL A 84 -18.89 -13.81 -11.00
N PHE A 85 -18.59 -13.91 -9.70
CA PHE A 85 -17.46 -14.68 -9.20
C PHE A 85 -17.84 -16.13 -8.99
N LEU A 86 -17.30 -17.03 -9.81
CA LEU A 86 -17.47 -18.46 -9.62
C LEU A 86 -16.24 -19.06 -8.91
N ALA A 87 -16.38 -19.35 -7.62
CA ALA A 87 -15.40 -20.15 -6.90
C ALA A 87 -15.60 -21.63 -7.21
N THR A 88 -14.61 -22.27 -7.83
CA THR A 88 -14.62 -23.72 -8.10
C THR A 88 -13.94 -24.49 -6.96
N ASP A 89 -14.19 -25.80 -6.89
CA ASP A 89 -13.47 -26.71 -6.00
C ASP A 89 -13.57 -26.36 -4.49
N ILE A 90 -14.68 -25.75 -4.09
CA ILE A 90 -14.95 -25.29 -2.72
C ILE A 90 -14.89 -26.38 -1.64
N ASN A 91 -14.95 -27.65 -2.05
CA ASN A 91 -14.90 -28.80 -1.13
C ASN A 91 -13.49 -29.37 -0.96
N LEU A 92 -12.46 -28.76 -1.58
CA LEU A 92 -11.09 -29.22 -1.41
C LEU A 92 -10.64 -29.08 0.06
N PRO A 93 -10.03 -30.12 0.65
CA PRO A 93 -9.49 -30.03 2.00
C PRO A 93 -8.23 -29.15 2.00
N GLY A 94 -8.24 -28.06 2.79
CA GLY A 94 -7.13 -27.13 2.93
C GLY A 94 -7.56 -25.67 2.78
N ALA A 95 -6.61 -24.75 2.96
CA ALA A 95 -6.82 -23.34 2.65
C ALA A 95 -6.60 -23.12 1.15
N VAL A 96 -7.64 -22.67 0.45
CA VAL A 96 -7.60 -22.30 -0.96
C VAL A 96 -7.99 -20.82 -1.05
N ASP A 97 -7.17 -20.03 -1.74
CA ASP A 97 -7.43 -18.62 -2.01
C ASP A 97 -7.95 -18.46 -3.44
N TRP A 98 -9.16 -17.91 -3.61
CA TRP A 98 -9.69 -17.54 -4.92
C TRP A 98 -9.52 -16.04 -5.15
N VAL A 99 -8.96 -15.68 -6.30
CA VAL A 99 -8.63 -14.29 -6.66
C VAL A 99 -9.11 -13.98 -8.06
N MET A 100 -9.74 -12.82 -8.23
CA MET A 100 -10.05 -12.25 -9.53
C MET A 100 -9.80 -10.74 -9.52
N MET A 101 -9.67 -10.15 -10.70
CA MET A 101 -9.65 -8.70 -10.89
C MET A 101 -10.89 -8.28 -11.66
N GLN A 102 -11.57 -7.24 -11.17
CA GLN A 102 -12.65 -6.57 -11.89
C GLN A 102 -12.13 -5.25 -12.44
N THR A 103 -12.38 -4.98 -13.71
CA THR A 103 -12.18 -3.68 -14.33
C THR A 103 -13.52 -3.13 -14.80
N CYS A 104 -13.97 -2.04 -14.18
CA CYS A 104 -15.16 -1.29 -14.57
C CYS A 104 -14.82 -0.18 -15.58
#